data_AF-A0A2I9DW88-F1
#
_entry.id   AF-A0A2I9DW88-F1
#
_cell.length_a   1.000
_cell.length_b   1.000
_cell.length_c   1.000
_cell.angle_alpha   90.00
_cell.angle_beta   90.00
_cell.angle_gamma   90.00
#
_symmetry.space_group_name_H-M   'P 1'
#
loop_
_entity.id
_entity.type
_entity.pdbx_description
1 polymer ?
#
loop_
_entity_poly.entity_id
_entity_poly.type
_entity_poly.pdbx_seq_one_letter_code
_entity_poly.pdbx_strand_id
1 'polypeptide(L)'
;MEYPIAATTMIVSSCSEDDSTDQPPGVFDGDSKTYQLQSRADASVSGTATVVENEDGTATVNLKLTGTSAGSFPAHIHANSAAETGDILIDLNEVDGASGESTTIISATKAGTAITYEQILELDAYINIHQSANDLGTLIAQGDIGVNEITADSREYELKSAADANISGTATIHKRVSGASLLEISLEGTPADGEHPAHIHMNSAAESGDIAISLSPVVGANGKSFTHIEEDDAGTALNYEALLELDGYINVHQSANELDVLVAQGDIGINVLTGDSKEFALHSVLVPTINGTATVHKRLSGASLLEISLEGTPADGEHPAHIHANTAAEGGDIVISLNTVNGANGKSWTHIEADDDGTSVSYEQLLEFDGYINVHKSIAELNVLVAQGDIGQNELTGNEVSYDLAAVSNAAIFGTATFSERVNKETLVTLELVGTTAGGIHPAHIHTGAVADAPGAVIVTLGNVIGDNGISVTNVTQANSGGALDYDALLAIDGYINVHLSAEDLDTLVARGNVGANLN
;
A
#
# COMPACT_ATOMS: atom_id res chain seq x y z
N MET A 1 -84.41 8.22 -21.43
CA MET A 1 -83.36 7.52 -20.67
C MET A 1 -82.42 8.63 -20.24
N GLU A 2 -82.29 9.04 -18.99
CA GLU A 2 -82.45 8.37 -17.69
C GLU A 2 -83.10 9.32 -16.67
N TYR A 3 -83.61 8.76 -15.57
CA TYR A 3 -84.20 9.46 -14.43
C TYR A 3 -83.11 9.99 -13.46
N PRO A 4 -83.45 10.95 -12.56
CA PRO A 4 -82.56 11.78 -11.75
C PRO A 4 -82.37 11.25 -10.32
N ILE A 5 -81.42 11.81 -9.57
CA ILE A 5 -81.47 11.81 -8.09
C ILE A 5 -80.97 13.17 -7.57
N ALA A 6 -81.86 13.84 -6.83
CA ALA A 6 -81.56 14.98 -5.99
C ALA A 6 -81.07 14.49 -4.61
N ALA A 7 -80.16 15.24 -3.98
CA ALA A 7 -80.02 15.20 -2.53
C ALA A 7 -79.45 16.53 -2.01
N THR A 8 -80.33 17.30 -1.39
CA THR A 8 -80.04 18.37 -0.44
C THR A 8 -79.06 17.90 0.63
N THR A 9 -78.09 18.73 1.02
CA THR A 9 -77.43 18.59 2.31
C THR A 9 -77.33 19.94 2.99
N MET A 10 -77.88 19.95 4.21
CA MET A 10 -77.94 21.04 5.16
C MET A 10 -76.55 21.43 5.66
N ILE A 11 -76.35 22.72 5.87
CA ILE A 11 -75.27 23.25 6.71
C ILE A 11 -75.76 23.17 8.15
N VAL A 12 -75.06 22.40 8.99
CA VAL A 12 -75.04 22.60 10.44
C VAL A 12 -73.58 22.69 10.88
N SER A 13 -73.22 23.89 11.33
CA SER A 13 -72.02 24.14 12.12
C SER A 13 -72.17 23.39 13.45
N SER A 14 -71.18 22.56 13.77
CA SER A 14 -70.92 22.01 15.09
C SER A 14 -69.45 22.28 15.38
N CYS A 15 -69.18 23.43 15.99
CA CYS A 15 -67.96 23.63 16.76
C CYS A 15 -68.03 22.72 17.99
N SER A 16 -67.12 21.77 18.08
CA SER A 16 -66.53 21.39 19.36
C SER A 16 -65.05 21.74 19.26
N GLU A 17 -64.73 22.97 19.66
CA GLU A 17 -63.40 23.31 20.16
C GLU A 17 -63.25 22.55 21.47
N ASP A 18 -62.69 21.35 21.41
CA ASP A 18 -62.22 20.61 22.57
C ASP A 18 -61.23 19.56 22.06
N ASP A 19 -60.01 19.97 21.71
CA ASP A 19 -58.89 19.05 21.66
C ASP A 19 -57.91 19.49 22.75
N SER A 20 -58.07 18.80 23.87
CA SER A 20 -57.19 18.80 25.02
C SER A 20 -55.74 18.64 24.59
N THR A 21 -54.85 19.51 25.06
CA THR A 21 -53.39 19.35 25.02
C THR A 21 -52.89 18.27 26.01
N ASP A 22 -53.71 17.25 26.27
CA ASP A 22 -53.46 16.16 27.22
C ASP A 22 -53.70 14.84 26.47
N GLN A 23 -52.91 14.61 25.43
CA GLN A 23 -52.84 13.31 24.74
C GLN A 23 -51.94 12.38 25.55
N PRO A 24 -52.30 11.10 25.75
CA PRO A 24 -51.46 10.16 26.46
C PRO A 24 -50.17 9.88 25.66
N PRO A 25 -48.99 9.91 26.29
CA PRO A 25 -47.74 9.51 25.65
C PRO A 25 -47.85 8.09 25.07
N GLY A 26 -47.46 7.90 23.79
CA GLY A 26 -47.35 6.59 23.15
C GLY A 26 -48.32 6.28 21.99
N VAL A 27 -49.01 7.28 21.43
CA VAL A 27 -49.69 7.14 20.12
C VAL A 27 -48.67 7.43 19.02
N PHE A 28 -48.53 6.54 18.04
CA PHE A 28 -47.45 6.58 17.03
C PHE A 28 -47.78 7.51 15.85
N ASP A 29 -46.86 8.41 15.48
CA ASP A 29 -46.99 9.31 14.31
C ASP A 29 -46.47 8.68 13.00
N GLY A 30 -45.73 7.56 13.11
CA GLY A 30 -45.38 6.70 11.98
C GLY A 30 -43.91 6.71 11.58
N ASP A 31 -43.14 7.72 11.96
CA ASP A 31 -41.69 7.77 11.74
C ASP A 31 -40.94 6.91 12.75
N SER A 32 -39.92 6.19 12.27
CA SER A 32 -39.07 5.37 13.11
C SER A 32 -37.68 5.15 12.52
N LYS A 33 -36.72 4.89 13.40
CA LYS A 33 -35.34 4.58 13.06
C LYS A 33 -34.90 3.34 13.84
N THR A 34 -34.28 2.39 13.16
CA THR A 34 -33.77 1.15 13.76
C THR A 34 -32.25 1.13 13.72
N TYR A 35 -31.64 0.88 14.87
CA TYR A 35 -30.20 0.69 15.06
C TYR A 35 -29.90 -0.77 15.38
N GLN A 36 -28.75 -1.26 14.94
CA GLN A 36 -28.28 -2.62 15.24
C GLN A 36 -27.54 -2.65 16.57
N LEU A 37 -27.78 -3.70 17.36
CA LEU A 37 -27.06 -4.00 18.59
C LEU A 37 -26.23 -5.26 18.39
N GLN A 38 -24.91 -5.08 18.39
CA GLN A 38 -23.91 -6.12 18.20
C GLN A 38 -23.72 -6.93 19.48
N SER A 39 -23.36 -8.20 19.33
CA SER A 39 -23.03 -9.08 20.45
C SER A 39 -21.75 -8.62 21.17
N ARG A 40 -21.70 -8.83 22.49
CA ARG A 40 -20.53 -8.55 23.32
C ARG A 40 -20.03 -9.82 24.03
N ALA A 41 -20.29 -9.99 25.33
CA ALA A 41 -19.78 -11.13 26.09
C ALA A 41 -20.38 -12.48 25.64
N ASP A 42 -21.59 -12.47 25.08
CA ASP A 42 -22.24 -13.64 24.53
C ASP A 42 -22.44 -13.45 23.02
N ALA A 43 -21.68 -14.19 22.22
CA ALA A 43 -21.73 -14.13 20.76
C ALA A 43 -23.11 -14.51 20.17
N SER A 44 -23.97 -15.18 20.94
CA SER A 44 -25.32 -15.56 20.51
C SER A 44 -26.36 -14.45 20.71
N VAL A 45 -26.05 -13.42 21.51
CA VAL A 45 -26.98 -12.34 21.82
C VAL A 45 -26.77 -11.14 20.91
N SER A 46 -27.75 -10.83 20.07
CA SER A 46 -27.74 -9.64 19.20
C SER A 46 -29.17 -9.15 18.97
N GLY A 47 -29.33 -7.93 18.45
CA GLY A 47 -30.68 -7.41 18.21
C GLY A 47 -30.74 -6.01 17.65
N THR A 48 -31.85 -5.33 17.92
CA THR A 48 -32.12 -3.99 17.41
C THR A 48 -32.70 -3.07 18.48
N ALA A 49 -32.44 -1.77 18.34
CA ALA A 49 -33.15 -0.70 19.02
C ALA A 49 -33.93 0.12 17.99
N THR A 50 -35.26 0.15 18.10
CA THR A 50 -36.13 0.97 17.23
C THR A 50 -36.65 2.16 18.01
N VAL A 51 -36.24 3.36 17.61
CA VAL A 51 -36.79 4.63 18.08
C VAL A 51 -37.98 4.98 17.21
N VAL A 52 -39.14 5.25 17.81
CA VAL A 52 -40.39 5.58 17.12
C VAL A 52 -40.89 6.92 17.60
N GLU A 53 -41.33 7.78 16.70
CA GLU A 53 -41.95 9.06 17.03
C GLU A 53 -43.38 8.89 17.54
N ASN A 54 -43.70 9.56 18.64
CA ASN A 54 -45.05 9.68 19.17
C ASN A 54 -45.71 10.97 18.66
N GLU A 55 -47.04 11.01 18.60
CA GLU A 55 -47.82 12.18 18.12
C GLU A 55 -47.54 13.49 18.91
N ASP A 56 -47.04 13.39 20.15
CA ASP A 56 -46.65 14.54 20.98
C ASP A 56 -45.19 14.99 20.77
N GLY A 57 -44.49 14.41 19.79
CA GLY A 57 -43.07 14.66 19.47
C GLY A 57 -42.08 13.97 20.42
N THR A 58 -42.57 13.24 21.43
CA THR A 58 -41.71 12.37 22.26
C THR A 58 -41.35 11.09 21.51
N ALA A 59 -40.49 10.25 22.09
CA ALA A 59 -40.07 9.02 21.44
C ALA A 59 -40.41 7.78 22.25
N THR A 60 -40.60 6.65 21.56
CA THR A 60 -40.67 5.32 22.15
C THR A 60 -39.49 4.48 21.64
N VAL A 61 -38.66 3.96 22.54
CA VAL A 61 -37.57 3.04 22.21
C VAL A 61 -38.00 1.61 22.48
N ASN A 62 -37.99 0.79 21.43
CA ASN A 62 -38.24 -0.64 21.48
C ASN A 62 -36.93 -1.40 21.30
N LEU A 63 -36.53 -2.17 22.30
CA LEU A 63 -35.40 -3.09 22.19
C LEU A 63 -35.92 -4.49 21.84
N LYS A 64 -35.25 -5.16 20.91
CA LYS A 64 -35.54 -6.53 20.53
C LYS A 64 -34.25 -7.32 20.35
N LEU A 65 -33.98 -8.20 21.30
CA LEU A 65 -32.84 -9.10 21.30
C LEU A 65 -33.25 -10.52 20.92
N THR A 66 -32.27 -11.24 20.38
CA THR A 66 -32.32 -12.67 20.11
C THR A 66 -31.23 -13.37 20.92
N GLY A 67 -31.37 -14.67 21.18
CA GLY A 67 -30.37 -15.45 21.92
C GLY A 67 -30.35 -15.21 23.43
N THR A 68 -31.26 -14.40 23.97
CA THR A 68 -31.35 -14.15 25.41
C THR A 68 -31.79 -15.38 26.19
N SER A 69 -31.31 -15.49 27.43
CA SER A 69 -31.80 -16.45 28.42
C SER A 69 -32.87 -15.82 29.31
N ALA A 70 -33.67 -16.65 30.00
CA ALA A 70 -34.66 -16.15 30.95
C ALA A 70 -33.99 -15.30 32.04
N GLY A 71 -34.51 -14.10 32.28
CA GLY A 71 -33.90 -13.12 33.16
C GLY A 71 -34.40 -11.71 32.86
N SER A 72 -33.74 -10.70 33.44
CA SER A 72 -33.98 -9.30 33.13
C SER A 72 -32.64 -8.61 32.88
N PHE A 73 -32.54 -7.88 31.79
CA PHE A 73 -31.29 -7.29 31.31
C PHE A 73 -31.39 -5.76 31.31
N PRO A 74 -30.72 -5.06 32.25
CA PRO A 74 -30.72 -3.60 32.30
C PRO A 74 -30.20 -2.99 30.99
N ALA A 75 -30.81 -1.88 30.58
CA ALA A 75 -30.44 -1.18 29.36
C ALA A 75 -30.41 0.34 29.58
N HIS A 76 -29.48 1.02 28.91
CA HIS A 76 -29.28 2.45 29.04
C HIS A 76 -28.83 3.07 27.71
N ILE A 77 -29.18 4.34 27.48
CA ILE A 77 -28.53 5.19 26.48
C ILE A 77 -27.45 6.00 27.20
N HIS A 78 -26.22 5.91 26.72
CA HIS A 78 -25.04 6.60 27.21
C HIS A 78 -24.61 7.71 26.25
N ALA A 79 -23.87 8.71 26.75
CA ALA A 79 -23.24 9.75 25.95
C ALA A 79 -22.00 9.24 25.20
N ASN A 80 -21.56 9.98 24.17
CA ASN A 80 -20.44 9.70 23.28
C ASN A 80 -20.66 8.46 22.40
N SER A 81 -19.63 8.01 21.69
CA SER A 81 -19.66 6.71 21.02
C SER A 81 -19.34 5.55 21.96
N ALA A 82 -19.76 4.33 21.59
CA ALA A 82 -19.46 3.12 22.34
C ALA A 82 -17.96 2.87 22.54
N ALA A 83 -17.11 3.36 21.64
CA ALA A 83 -15.65 3.24 21.72
C ALA A 83 -15.04 4.16 22.78
N GLU A 84 -15.65 5.31 23.05
CA GLU A 84 -15.18 6.31 24.02
C GLU A 84 -15.76 6.08 25.40
N THR A 85 -16.93 5.44 25.46
CA THR A 85 -17.77 5.31 26.66
C THR A 85 -18.29 6.66 27.18
N GLY A 86 -19.27 6.63 28.09
CA GLY A 86 -19.81 7.85 28.66
C GLY A 86 -20.85 7.64 29.74
N ASP A 87 -21.29 8.76 30.32
CA ASP A 87 -22.32 8.79 31.36
C ASP A 87 -23.69 8.38 30.80
N ILE A 88 -24.57 7.86 31.67
CA ILE A 88 -25.93 7.50 31.29
C ILE A 88 -26.77 8.75 31.06
N LEU A 89 -27.28 8.90 29.84
CA LEU A 89 -28.20 9.98 29.44
C LEU A 89 -29.66 9.61 29.72
N ILE A 90 -30.05 8.37 29.44
CA ILE A 90 -31.45 7.91 29.55
C ILE A 90 -31.46 6.48 30.11
N ASP A 91 -32.25 6.26 31.16
CA ASP A 91 -32.53 4.92 31.67
C ASP A 91 -33.63 4.26 30.82
N LEU A 92 -33.38 3.05 30.33
CA LEU A 92 -34.38 2.27 29.61
C LEU A 92 -34.99 1.20 30.52
N ASN A 93 -36.21 0.77 30.20
CA ASN A 93 -36.79 -0.41 30.81
C ASN A 93 -35.91 -1.64 30.50
N GLU A 94 -35.76 -2.51 31.49
CA GLU A 94 -34.99 -3.75 31.35
C GLU A 94 -35.58 -4.65 30.24
N VAL A 95 -34.73 -5.33 29.49
CA VAL A 95 -35.14 -6.31 28.48
C VAL A 95 -35.57 -7.60 29.18
N ASP A 96 -36.81 -8.03 28.95
CA ASP A 96 -37.32 -9.30 29.44
C ASP A 96 -36.64 -10.44 28.67
N GLY A 97 -35.89 -11.28 29.37
CA GLY A 97 -35.07 -12.29 28.73
C GLY A 97 -35.82 -13.45 28.09
N ALA A 98 -37.09 -13.66 28.46
CA ALA A 98 -37.92 -14.72 27.88
C ALA A 98 -38.48 -14.32 26.50
N SER A 99 -38.84 -13.05 26.34
CA SER A 99 -39.31 -12.47 25.07
C SER A 99 -38.20 -11.84 24.23
N GLY A 100 -37.13 -11.38 24.87
CA GLY A 100 -36.08 -10.55 24.28
C GLY A 100 -36.51 -9.11 24.05
N GLU A 101 -37.65 -8.66 24.60
CA GLU A 101 -38.26 -7.36 24.24
C GLU A 101 -38.28 -6.37 25.44
N SER A 102 -38.15 -5.08 25.13
CA SER A 102 -38.39 -3.95 26.04
C SER A 102 -38.98 -2.77 25.28
N THR A 103 -39.83 -1.99 25.94
CA THR A 103 -40.41 -0.75 25.41
C THR A 103 -40.29 0.35 26.46
N THR A 104 -39.72 1.49 26.09
CA THR A 104 -39.56 2.67 26.97
C THR A 104 -40.06 3.92 26.25
N ILE A 105 -40.95 4.68 26.89
CA ILE A 105 -41.37 6.00 26.40
C ILE A 105 -40.43 7.04 27.02
N ILE A 106 -39.81 7.86 26.18
CA ILE A 106 -38.81 8.85 26.52
C ILE A 106 -39.39 10.23 26.24
N SER A 107 -39.60 11.01 27.31
CA SER A 107 -39.98 12.43 27.23
C SER A 107 -38.94 13.36 27.85
N ALA A 108 -37.96 12.82 28.57
CA ALA A 108 -36.86 13.56 29.16
C ALA A 108 -35.62 12.66 29.38
N THR A 109 -34.45 13.29 29.43
CA THR A 109 -33.20 12.69 29.90
C THR A 109 -33.25 12.38 31.41
N LYS A 110 -32.28 11.61 31.90
CA LYS A 110 -32.09 11.31 33.33
C LYS A 110 -31.91 12.56 34.19
N ALA A 111 -31.41 13.66 33.61
CA ALA A 111 -31.28 14.95 34.27
C ALA A 111 -32.61 15.75 34.33
N GLY A 112 -33.69 15.24 33.72
CA GLY A 112 -35.00 15.88 33.65
C GLY A 112 -35.16 16.90 32.50
N THR A 113 -34.17 17.01 31.61
CA THR A 113 -34.27 17.85 30.40
C THR A 113 -35.17 17.16 29.37
N ALA A 114 -36.21 17.83 28.90
CA ALA A 114 -37.08 17.32 27.84
C ALA A 114 -36.29 17.00 26.56
N ILE A 115 -36.67 15.91 25.87
CA ILE A 115 -36.01 15.47 24.64
C ILE A 115 -37.06 14.96 23.64
N THR A 116 -36.92 15.35 22.37
CA THR A 116 -37.81 14.92 21.27
C THR A 116 -37.26 13.72 20.51
N TYR A 117 -38.09 13.13 19.65
CA TYR A 117 -37.67 12.09 18.71
C TYR A 117 -36.46 12.51 17.86
N GLU A 118 -36.52 13.68 17.22
CA GLU A 118 -35.45 14.19 16.37
C GLU A 118 -34.16 14.42 17.15
N GLN A 119 -34.27 14.92 18.38
CA GLN A 119 -33.10 15.11 19.23
C GLN A 119 -32.44 13.78 19.61
N ILE A 120 -33.20 12.69 19.78
CA ILE A 120 -32.62 11.35 19.99
C ILE A 120 -31.85 10.87 18.75
N LEU A 121 -32.34 11.18 17.54
CA LEU A 121 -31.63 10.84 16.30
C LEU A 121 -30.37 11.67 16.07
N GLU A 122 -30.22 12.79 16.77
CA GLU A 122 -29.04 13.66 16.72
C GLU A 122 -28.10 13.48 17.93
N LEU A 123 -28.41 12.55 18.85
CA LEU A 123 -27.56 12.32 20.01
C LEU A 123 -26.21 11.73 19.60
N ASP A 124 -25.14 12.29 20.18
CA ASP A 124 -23.87 11.61 20.32
C ASP A 124 -23.99 10.59 21.46
N ALA A 125 -24.44 9.38 21.10
CA ALA A 125 -24.83 8.37 22.06
C ALA A 125 -24.65 6.92 21.57
N TYR A 126 -24.70 6.00 22.52
CA TYR A 126 -24.77 4.55 22.28
C TYR A 126 -25.68 3.85 23.30
N ILE A 127 -26.14 2.65 22.97
CA ILE A 127 -26.96 1.80 23.84
C ILE A 127 -26.11 0.67 24.40
N ASN A 128 -26.22 0.44 25.70
CA ASN A 128 -25.70 -0.73 26.39
C ASN A 128 -26.84 -1.61 26.88
N ILE A 129 -26.63 -2.93 26.82
CA ILE A 129 -27.46 -3.92 27.51
C ILE A 129 -26.56 -4.81 28.35
N HIS A 130 -26.85 -4.86 29.64
CA HIS A 130 -26.03 -5.52 30.65
C HIS A 130 -26.52 -6.95 30.93
N GLN A 131 -25.62 -7.79 31.45
CA GLN A 131 -25.91 -9.19 31.77
C GLN A 131 -26.95 -9.35 32.88
N SER A 132 -26.91 -8.50 33.92
CA SER A 132 -27.95 -8.44 34.97
C SER A 132 -27.76 -7.22 35.88
N ALA A 133 -28.75 -6.91 36.72
CA ALA A 133 -28.63 -5.86 37.75
C ALA A 133 -27.49 -6.12 38.77
N ASN A 134 -27.05 -7.37 38.94
CA ASN A 134 -25.92 -7.73 39.82
C ASN A 134 -24.58 -7.80 39.08
N ASP A 135 -24.60 -7.70 37.75
CA ASP A 135 -23.42 -7.73 36.88
C ASP A 135 -23.61 -6.72 35.73
N LEU A 136 -23.45 -5.45 36.08
CA LEU A 136 -23.49 -4.34 35.12
C LEU A 136 -22.17 -4.20 34.35
N GLY A 137 -21.09 -4.88 34.77
CA GLY A 137 -19.81 -4.83 34.07
C GLY A 137 -19.80 -5.66 32.79
N THR A 138 -20.56 -6.76 32.77
CA THR A 138 -20.69 -7.61 31.60
C THR A 138 -21.78 -7.07 30.66
N LEU A 139 -21.38 -6.70 29.43
CA LEU A 139 -22.31 -6.30 28.36
C LEU A 139 -22.67 -7.52 27.50
N ILE A 140 -23.96 -7.67 27.18
CA ILE A 140 -24.43 -8.73 26.29
C ILE A 140 -24.70 -8.22 24.87
N ALA A 141 -25.12 -6.96 24.74
CA ALA A 141 -25.29 -6.29 23.46
C ALA A 141 -24.98 -4.79 23.58
N GLN A 142 -24.48 -4.20 22.49
CA GLN A 142 -24.16 -2.77 22.44
C GLN A 142 -24.31 -2.25 21.01
N GLY A 143 -24.70 -0.98 20.83
CA GLY A 143 -24.70 -0.36 19.51
C GLY A 143 -24.73 1.16 19.57
N ASP A 144 -24.03 1.79 18.65
CA ASP A 144 -24.05 3.24 18.45
C ASP A 144 -25.40 3.69 17.88
N ILE A 145 -25.89 4.85 18.33
CA ILE A 145 -27.13 5.47 17.87
C ILE A 145 -26.91 6.94 17.51
N GLY A 146 -27.95 7.58 16.99
CA GLY A 146 -27.91 8.99 16.64
C GLY A 146 -26.79 9.33 15.64
N VAL A 147 -25.98 10.34 15.92
CA VAL A 147 -24.88 10.76 15.02
C VAL A 147 -23.72 9.76 14.98
N ASN A 148 -23.67 8.81 15.93
CA ASN A 148 -22.67 7.75 15.93
C ASN A 148 -23.04 6.57 15.03
N GLU A 149 -24.23 6.54 14.43
CA GLU A 149 -24.59 5.47 13.51
C GLU A 149 -23.54 5.29 12.41
N ILE A 150 -23.10 4.05 12.21
CA ILE A 150 -22.17 3.69 11.12
C ILE A 150 -22.94 3.70 9.80
N THR A 151 -22.42 4.42 8.82
CA THR A 151 -22.95 4.47 7.46
C THR A 151 -22.49 3.25 6.65
N ALA A 152 -22.89 3.16 5.38
CA ALA A 152 -22.40 2.11 4.48
C ALA A 152 -20.96 2.36 3.98
N ASP A 153 -20.42 3.57 4.17
CA ASP A 153 -19.09 3.93 3.69
C ASP A 153 -18.03 3.39 4.65
N SER A 154 -17.15 2.54 4.14
CA SER A 154 -15.98 2.05 4.86
C SER A 154 -14.80 1.79 3.93
N ARG A 155 -13.60 1.78 4.50
CA ARG A 155 -12.37 1.44 3.79
C ARG A 155 -11.54 0.49 4.63
N GLU A 156 -11.22 -0.67 4.06
CA GLU A 156 -10.37 -1.69 4.67
C GLU A 156 -8.95 -1.59 4.13
N TYR A 157 -7.97 -1.78 5.02
CA TYR A 157 -6.54 -1.79 4.77
C TYR A 157 -5.94 -3.09 5.31
N GLU A 158 -5.01 -3.67 4.55
CA GLU A 158 -4.32 -4.88 4.97
C GLU A 158 -3.22 -4.55 5.99
N LEU A 159 -3.15 -5.30 7.09
CA LEU A 159 -2.06 -5.26 8.05
C LEU A 159 -1.24 -6.55 7.91
N LYS A 160 -0.03 -6.41 7.36
CA LYS A 160 0.89 -7.51 7.11
C LYS A 160 1.64 -7.88 8.39
N SER A 161 2.04 -9.15 8.46
CA SER A 161 2.90 -9.64 9.53
C SER A 161 4.24 -8.93 9.56
N ALA A 162 4.72 -8.64 10.77
CA ALA A 162 6.05 -8.09 11.01
C ALA A 162 6.95 -9.14 11.70
N ALA A 163 7.13 -9.08 13.02
CA ALA A 163 8.03 -10.00 13.73
C ALA A 163 7.51 -11.45 13.81
N ASP A 164 6.19 -11.64 13.84
CA ASP A 164 5.56 -12.95 13.85
C ASP A 164 4.77 -13.16 12.54
N ALA A 165 5.23 -14.12 11.73
CA ALA A 165 4.61 -14.45 10.45
C ALA A 165 3.15 -14.95 10.58
N ASN A 166 2.70 -15.33 11.78
CA ASN A 166 1.34 -15.81 12.03
C ASN A 166 0.37 -14.69 12.45
N ILE A 167 0.85 -13.47 12.69
CA ILE A 167 0.00 -12.34 13.08
C ILE A 167 -0.24 -11.44 11.88
N SER A 168 -1.48 -11.35 11.42
CA SER A 168 -1.88 -10.48 10.31
C SER A 168 -3.37 -10.18 10.40
N GLY A 169 -3.86 -9.22 9.65
CA GLY A 169 -5.28 -8.91 9.64
C GLY A 169 -5.60 -7.64 8.88
N THR A 170 -6.61 -6.90 9.34
CA THR A 170 -7.07 -5.69 8.68
C THR A 170 -7.29 -4.54 9.65
N ALA A 171 -7.21 -3.32 9.12
CA ALA A 171 -7.72 -2.11 9.74
C ALA A 171 -8.85 -1.56 8.86
N THR A 172 -10.02 -1.34 9.43
CA THR A 172 -11.19 -0.86 8.70
C THR A 172 -11.66 0.47 9.30
N ILE A 173 -11.67 1.50 8.47
CA ILE A 173 -12.23 2.82 8.80
C ILE A 173 -13.69 2.83 8.37
N HIS A 174 -14.60 2.97 9.33
CA HIS A 174 -16.03 3.11 9.10
C HIS A 174 -16.44 4.58 9.28
N LYS A 175 -17.25 5.11 8.36
CA LYS A 175 -17.77 6.48 8.45
C LYS A 175 -19.01 6.53 9.34
N ARG A 176 -19.03 7.43 10.32
CA ARG A 176 -20.21 7.74 11.13
C ARG A 176 -21.07 8.82 10.48
N VAL A 177 -22.35 8.90 10.86
CA VAL A 177 -23.27 9.97 10.42
C VAL A 177 -22.74 11.36 10.80
N SER A 178 -22.04 11.50 11.92
CA SER A 178 -21.35 12.74 12.33
C SER A 178 -20.27 13.20 11.35
N GLY A 179 -19.75 12.32 10.49
CA GLY A 179 -18.56 12.53 9.67
C GLY A 179 -17.26 12.09 10.35
N ALA A 180 -17.28 11.76 11.64
CA ALA A 180 -16.17 11.12 12.35
C ALA A 180 -15.97 9.67 11.88
N SER A 181 -14.86 9.07 12.31
CA SER A 181 -14.48 7.70 11.94
C SER A 181 -14.54 6.76 13.15
N LEU A 182 -14.89 5.50 12.89
CA LEU A 182 -14.57 4.38 13.76
C LEU A 182 -13.50 3.54 13.07
N LEU A 183 -12.30 3.47 13.65
CA LEU A 183 -11.25 2.55 13.23
C LEU A 183 -11.39 1.23 13.98
N GLU A 184 -11.66 0.14 13.27
CA GLU A 184 -11.58 -1.24 13.77
C GLU A 184 -10.26 -1.86 13.32
N ILE A 185 -9.46 -2.39 14.25
CA ILE A 185 -8.38 -3.32 13.91
C ILE A 185 -8.85 -4.73 14.23
N SER A 186 -8.63 -5.68 13.33
CA SER A 186 -8.93 -7.10 13.51
C SER A 186 -7.75 -7.95 13.07
N LEU A 187 -7.01 -8.51 14.03
CA LEU A 187 -5.86 -9.38 13.82
C LEU A 187 -6.22 -10.83 14.15
N GLU A 188 -5.62 -11.75 13.39
CA GLU A 188 -5.59 -13.17 13.70
C GLU A 188 -4.23 -13.54 14.31
N GLY A 189 -4.20 -14.61 15.11
CA GLY A 189 -2.96 -15.15 15.67
C GLY A 189 -2.38 -14.38 16.86
N THR A 190 -3.07 -13.36 17.39
CA THR A 190 -2.62 -12.62 18.57
C THR A 190 -2.53 -13.52 19.81
N PRO A 191 -1.48 -13.37 20.64
CA PRO A 191 -1.44 -14.02 21.95
C PRO A 191 -2.67 -13.64 22.79
N ALA A 192 -3.33 -14.63 23.39
CA ALA A 192 -4.60 -14.40 24.10
C ALA A 192 -4.45 -13.49 25.35
N ASP A 193 -3.26 -13.44 25.93
CA ASP A 193 -2.96 -12.60 27.08
C ASP A 193 -2.35 -11.27 26.62
N GLY A 194 -2.91 -10.16 27.14
CA GLY A 194 -2.34 -8.83 27.00
C GLY A 194 -3.07 -7.92 26.01
N GLU A 195 -2.51 -6.72 25.88
CA GLU A 195 -2.95 -5.68 24.98
C GLU A 195 -1.76 -5.27 24.10
N HIS A 196 -2.04 -5.03 22.83
CA HIS A 196 -1.07 -4.65 21.82
C HIS A 196 -1.31 -3.17 21.45
N PRO A 197 -0.47 -2.24 21.93
CA PRO A 197 -0.59 -0.83 21.57
C PRO A 197 -0.58 -0.67 20.05
N ALA A 198 -1.35 0.29 19.53
CA ALA A 198 -1.42 0.57 18.11
C ALA A 198 -1.49 2.08 17.87
N HIS A 199 -0.93 2.52 16.74
CA HIS A 199 -0.86 3.92 16.38
C HIS A 199 -0.99 4.10 14.87
N ILE A 200 -1.55 5.24 14.44
CA ILE A 200 -1.34 5.77 13.10
C ILE A 200 -0.15 6.72 13.15
N HIS A 201 0.80 6.53 12.26
CA HIS A 201 1.98 7.37 12.07
C HIS A 201 1.87 8.17 10.77
N MET A 202 2.62 9.28 10.68
CA MET A 202 2.80 10.05 9.44
C MET A 202 3.78 9.38 8.47
N ASN A 203 3.72 9.77 7.20
CA ASN A 203 4.50 9.25 6.06
C ASN A 203 4.15 7.79 5.72
N SER A 204 4.93 7.14 4.86
CA SER A 204 4.80 5.71 4.63
C SER A 204 5.58 4.86 5.63
N ALA A 205 5.20 3.59 5.79
CA ALA A 205 5.89 2.65 6.66
C ALA A 205 7.39 2.49 6.34
N ALA A 206 7.78 2.70 5.08
CA ALA A 206 9.17 2.64 4.62
C ALA A 206 10.02 3.83 5.07
N GLU A 207 9.39 4.99 5.33
CA GLU A 207 10.06 6.21 5.80
C GLU A 207 10.04 6.32 7.31
N SER A 208 9.08 5.65 7.96
CA SER A 208 8.67 5.90 9.34
C SER A 208 8.17 7.33 9.56
N GLY A 209 7.62 7.60 10.75
CA GLY A 209 7.20 8.94 11.11
C GLY A 209 6.74 9.05 12.54
N ASP A 210 6.46 10.28 12.96
CA ASP A 210 5.88 10.57 14.26
C ASP A 210 4.46 9.99 14.35
N ILE A 211 4.02 9.70 15.58
CA ILE A 211 2.66 9.27 15.86
C ILE A 211 1.71 10.45 15.57
N ALA A 212 0.74 10.21 14.69
CA ALA A 212 -0.32 11.14 14.38
C ALA A 212 -1.55 10.90 15.26
N ILE A 213 -1.94 9.63 15.45
CA ILE A 213 -3.15 9.24 16.18
C ILE A 213 -2.86 8.04 17.07
N SER A 214 -3.08 8.20 18.37
CA SER A 214 -3.06 7.11 19.33
C SER A 214 -4.32 6.27 19.23
N LEU A 215 -4.18 4.94 19.09
CA LEU A 215 -5.31 4.03 18.96
C LEU A 215 -5.55 3.25 20.25
N SER A 216 -6.79 2.80 20.43
CA SER A 216 -7.11 1.78 21.43
C SER A 216 -6.26 0.52 21.18
N PRO A 217 -5.61 -0.03 22.22
CA PRO A 217 -4.84 -1.26 22.08
C PRO A 217 -5.67 -2.43 21.56
N VAL A 218 -5.07 -3.28 20.71
CA VAL A 218 -5.68 -4.53 20.26
C VAL A 218 -5.68 -5.53 21.42
N VAL A 219 -6.88 -6.00 21.78
CA VAL A 219 -7.06 -6.97 22.86
C VAL A 219 -6.63 -8.35 22.37
N GLY A 220 -5.58 -8.92 22.95
CA GLY A 220 -4.98 -10.16 22.48
C GLY A 220 -5.94 -11.36 22.42
N ALA A 221 -6.89 -11.43 23.36
CA ALA A 221 -7.87 -12.52 23.45
C ALA A 221 -8.81 -12.64 22.25
N ASN A 222 -9.13 -11.53 21.58
CA ASN A 222 -10.03 -11.51 20.44
C ASN A 222 -9.43 -10.87 19.18
N GLY A 223 -8.21 -10.34 19.27
CA GLY A 223 -7.49 -9.69 18.18
C GLY A 223 -8.11 -8.37 17.73
N LYS A 224 -8.98 -7.73 18.53
CA LYS A 224 -9.73 -6.54 18.09
C LYS A 224 -9.41 -5.28 18.89
N SER A 225 -9.48 -4.14 18.21
CA SER A 225 -9.63 -2.81 18.84
C SER A 225 -10.62 -1.94 18.07
N PHE A 226 -11.15 -0.93 18.76
CA PHE A 226 -12.10 0.04 18.24
C PHE A 226 -11.69 1.42 18.74
N THR A 227 -11.49 2.38 17.83
CA THR A 227 -11.07 3.75 18.15
C THR A 227 -11.98 4.74 17.45
N HIS A 228 -12.60 5.66 18.21
CA HIS A 228 -13.27 6.82 17.63
C HIS A 228 -12.21 7.85 17.21
N ILE A 229 -12.34 8.42 16.02
CA ILE A 229 -11.40 9.42 15.51
C ILE A 229 -12.21 10.59 14.93
N GLU A 230 -12.05 11.76 15.56
CA GLU A 230 -12.52 13.06 15.05
C GLU A 230 -11.43 14.15 15.09
N GLU A 231 -10.25 13.83 15.64
CA GLU A 231 -9.06 14.67 15.68
C GLU A 231 -7.78 13.81 15.75
N ASP A 232 -6.63 14.42 15.42
CA ASP A 232 -5.30 13.86 15.68
C ASP A 232 -4.83 14.15 17.12
N ASP A 233 -3.70 13.57 17.52
CA ASP A 233 -3.13 13.77 18.87
C ASP A 233 -2.68 15.23 19.13
N ALA A 234 -2.59 16.06 18.09
CA ALA A 234 -2.30 17.48 18.18
C ALA A 234 -3.57 18.37 18.27
N GLY A 235 -4.77 17.78 18.20
CA GLY A 235 -6.07 18.45 18.24
C GLY A 235 -6.50 19.03 16.88
N THR A 236 -5.92 18.57 15.77
CA THR A 236 -6.38 18.90 14.42
C THR A 236 -7.60 18.05 14.11
N ALA A 237 -8.74 18.68 13.83
CA ALA A 237 -9.96 17.97 13.45
C ALA A 237 -9.76 17.12 12.18
N LEU A 238 -10.20 15.87 12.24
CA LEU A 238 -10.14 14.88 11.15
C LEU A 238 -11.52 14.27 10.94
N ASN A 239 -12.02 14.34 9.71
CA ASN A 239 -13.20 13.59 9.31
C ASN A 239 -12.80 12.33 8.53
N TYR A 240 -13.79 11.50 8.19
CA TYR A 240 -13.60 10.29 7.40
C TYR A 240 -12.81 10.52 6.11
N GLU A 241 -13.18 11.52 5.31
CA GLU A 241 -12.52 11.78 4.02
C GLU A 241 -11.06 12.20 4.21
N ALA A 242 -10.76 13.03 5.21
CA ALA A 242 -9.40 13.45 5.54
C ALA A 242 -8.53 12.26 5.97
N LEU A 243 -9.10 11.29 6.70
CA LEU A 243 -8.37 10.09 7.11
C LEU A 243 -8.06 9.16 5.92
N LEU A 244 -8.90 9.15 4.88
CA LEU A 244 -8.63 8.44 3.63
C LEU A 244 -7.54 9.12 2.77
N GLU A 245 -7.31 10.41 2.96
CA GLU A 245 -6.27 11.17 2.27
C GLU A 245 -4.95 11.26 3.07
N LEU A 246 -4.90 10.66 4.26
CA LEU A 246 -3.74 10.74 5.14
C LEU A 246 -2.52 10.07 4.48
N ASP A 247 -1.40 10.78 4.49
CA ASP A 247 -0.08 10.22 4.28
C ASP A 247 0.35 9.52 5.59
N GLY A 248 -0.06 8.27 5.76
CA GLY A 248 0.16 7.56 7.00
C GLY A 248 0.25 6.04 6.87
N TYR A 249 0.60 5.40 7.99
CA TYR A 249 0.63 3.95 8.16
C TYR A 249 0.26 3.56 9.59
N ILE A 250 -0.21 2.32 9.77
CA ILE A 250 -0.57 1.74 11.08
C ILE A 250 0.56 0.82 11.55
N ASN A 251 0.88 0.94 12.84
CA ASN A 251 1.70 -0.01 13.58
C ASN A 251 0.88 -0.67 14.68
N VAL A 252 1.11 -1.97 14.89
CA VAL A 252 0.65 -2.70 16.08
C VAL A 252 1.87 -3.32 16.76
N HIS A 253 2.07 -3.00 18.03
CA HIS A 253 3.23 -3.39 18.82
C HIS A 253 2.97 -4.70 19.59
N GLN A 254 4.03 -5.43 19.94
CA GLN A 254 3.91 -6.70 20.66
C GLN A 254 3.32 -6.52 22.06
N SER A 255 3.77 -5.52 22.81
CA SER A 255 3.17 -5.18 24.12
C SER A 255 3.63 -3.79 24.57
N ALA A 256 3.01 -3.26 25.64
CA ALA A 256 3.45 -2.01 26.27
C ALA A 256 4.90 -2.06 26.83
N ASN A 257 5.48 -3.26 27.03
CA ASN A 257 6.87 -3.42 27.47
C ASN A 257 7.84 -3.70 26.31
N GLU A 258 7.32 -3.97 25.12
CA GLU A 258 8.08 -4.34 23.91
C GLU A 258 7.57 -3.50 22.72
N LEU A 259 7.60 -2.17 22.86
CA LEU A 259 7.16 -1.24 21.82
C LEU A 259 8.06 -1.29 20.57
N ASP A 260 9.31 -1.71 20.69
CA ASP A 260 10.21 -1.82 19.53
C ASP A 260 9.91 -3.05 18.65
N VAL A 261 9.06 -3.97 19.12
CA VAL A 261 8.68 -5.16 18.37
C VAL A 261 7.30 -4.97 17.75
N LEU A 262 7.25 -4.89 16.42
CA LEU A 262 5.99 -4.82 15.67
C LEU A 262 5.45 -6.22 15.40
N VAL A 263 4.15 -6.42 15.59
CA VAL A 263 3.45 -7.67 15.23
C VAL A 263 2.70 -7.55 13.92
N ALA A 264 2.18 -6.36 13.61
CA ALA A 264 1.54 -6.07 12.33
C ALA A 264 1.78 -4.62 11.90
N GLN A 265 1.85 -4.37 10.59
CA GLN A 265 2.05 -3.05 10.00
C GLN A 265 1.36 -2.94 8.64
N GLY A 266 0.85 -1.75 8.28
CA GLY A 266 0.30 -1.52 6.95
C GLY A 266 0.13 -0.04 6.62
N ASP A 267 0.39 0.32 5.37
CA ASP A 267 0.15 1.67 4.85
C ASP A 267 -1.36 1.96 4.76
N ILE A 268 -1.76 3.20 5.07
CA ILE A 268 -3.14 3.68 4.95
C ILE A 268 -3.23 4.93 4.07
N GLY A 269 -4.46 5.43 3.87
CA GLY A 269 -4.73 6.62 3.07
C GLY A 269 -4.08 6.59 1.68
N ILE A 270 -3.33 7.64 1.34
CA ILE A 270 -2.69 7.78 0.00
C ILE A 270 -1.45 6.90 -0.19
N ASN A 271 -0.94 6.28 0.87
CA ASN A 271 0.20 5.36 0.78
C ASN A 271 -0.17 3.99 0.26
N VAL A 272 -1.45 3.62 0.24
CA VAL A 272 -1.87 2.29 -0.24
C VAL A 272 -1.37 2.03 -1.66
N LEU A 273 -0.87 0.82 -1.90
CA LEU A 273 -0.45 0.37 -3.22
C LEU A 273 -1.66 0.16 -4.13
N THR A 274 -1.56 0.58 -5.40
CA THR A 274 -2.65 0.38 -6.39
C THR A 274 -2.72 -1.06 -6.89
N GLY A 275 -1.65 -1.83 -6.69
CA GLY A 275 -1.43 -3.15 -7.28
C GLY A 275 -0.64 -3.10 -8.60
N ASP A 276 -0.45 -1.91 -9.19
CA ASP A 276 0.43 -1.74 -10.34
C ASP A 276 1.90 -1.83 -9.89
N SER A 277 2.69 -2.61 -10.59
CA SER A 277 4.12 -2.74 -10.33
C SER A 277 4.91 -3.08 -11.60
N LYS A 278 6.22 -2.80 -11.55
CA LYS A 278 7.19 -3.16 -12.58
C LYS A 278 8.44 -3.74 -11.91
N GLU A 279 8.84 -4.91 -12.34
CA GLU A 279 10.05 -5.59 -11.87
C GLU A 279 11.20 -5.42 -12.88
N PHE A 280 12.40 -5.17 -12.35
CA PHE A 280 13.66 -5.10 -13.08
C PHE A 280 14.65 -6.11 -12.50
N ALA A 281 15.43 -6.75 -13.36
CA ALA A 281 16.42 -7.74 -12.94
C ALA A 281 17.70 -7.07 -12.42
N LEU A 282 18.21 -7.55 -11.27
CA LEU A 282 19.52 -7.19 -10.73
C LEU A 282 20.47 -8.37 -10.87
N HIS A 283 21.45 -8.23 -11.75
CA HIS A 283 22.43 -9.28 -12.07
C HIS A 283 23.64 -9.20 -11.14
N SER A 284 24.25 -10.36 -10.87
CA SER A 284 25.46 -10.45 -10.07
C SER A 284 26.63 -9.73 -10.74
N VAL A 285 27.44 -9.00 -9.95
CA VAL A 285 28.65 -8.32 -10.44
C VAL A 285 29.92 -9.03 -9.97
N LEU A 286 30.46 -8.67 -8.80
CA LEU A 286 31.70 -9.27 -8.27
C LEU A 286 31.45 -10.48 -7.37
N VAL A 287 30.20 -10.75 -7.02
CA VAL A 287 29.80 -11.88 -6.17
C VAL A 287 28.75 -12.70 -6.93
N PRO A 288 29.14 -13.78 -7.64
CA PRO A 288 28.24 -14.53 -8.52
C PRO A 288 27.00 -15.12 -7.85
N THR A 289 27.02 -15.26 -6.52
CA THR A 289 25.89 -15.79 -5.75
C THR A 289 24.86 -14.72 -5.36
N ILE A 290 25.15 -13.43 -5.56
CA ILE A 290 24.24 -12.34 -5.21
C ILE A 290 23.59 -11.79 -6.48
N ASN A 291 22.29 -11.97 -6.61
CA ASN A 291 21.45 -11.48 -7.69
C ASN A 291 20.01 -11.35 -7.17
N GLY A 292 19.11 -10.74 -7.94
CA GLY A 292 17.72 -10.62 -7.53
C GLY A 292 16.94 -9.65 -8.40
N THR A 293 16.00 -8.92 -7.79
CA THR A 293 15.13 -7.99 -8.49
C THR A 293 14.95 -6.68 -7.75
N ALA A 294 14.58 -5.66 -8.51
CA ALA A 294 14.09 -4.37 -8.04
C ALA A 294 12.67 -4.18 -8.57
N THR A 295 11.69 -4.09 -7.68
CA THR A 295 10.27 -3.97 -8.03
C THR A 295 9.74 -2.61 -7.59
N VAL A 296 9.33 -1.80 -8.54
CA VAL A 296 8.68 -0.51 -8.31
C VAL A 296 7.18 -0.75 -8.20
N HIS A 297 6.59 -0.45 -7.04
CA HIS A 297 5.15 -0.52 -6.79
C HIS A 297 4.55 0.88 -6.79
N LYS A 298 3.38 1.07 -7.41
CA LYS A 298 2.68 2.35 -7.46
C LYS A 298 1.83 2.58 -6.22
N ARG A 299 1.96 3.76 -5.59
CA ARG A 299 1.08 4.22 -4.50
C ARG A 299 -0.10 5.05 -5.05
N LEU A 300 -1.18 5.15 -4.29
CA LEU A 300 -2.33 6.02 -4.64
C LEU A 300 -1.93 7.49 -4.76
N SER A 301 -0.94 7.95 -4.00
CA SER A 301 -0.35 9.29 -4.13
C SER A 301 0.30 9.58 -5.49
N GLY A 302 0.62 8.53 -6.28
CA GLY A 302 1.43 8.63 -7.50
C GLY A 302 2.92 8.46 -7.27
N ALA A 303 3.36 8.41 -6.00
CA ALA A 303 4.72 8.04 -5.62
C ALA A 303 4.97 6.53 -5.82
N SER A 304 6.23 6.13 -5.64
CA SER A 304 6.66 4.74 -5.75
C SER A 304 7.09 4.16 -4.41
N LEU A 305 6.87 2.86 -4.22
CA LEU A 305 7.59 2.04 -3.25
C LEU A 305 8.52 1.10 -4.02
N LEU A 306 9.84 1.32 -3.92
CA LEU A 306 10.84 0.45 -4.52
C LEU A 306 11.24 -0.65 -3.53
N GLU A 307 10.94 -1.91 -3.87
CA GLU A 307 11.44 -3.10 -3.19
C GLU A 307 12.68 -3.63 -3.90
N ILE A 308 13.79 -3.79 -3.20
CA ILE A 308 14.91 -4.62 -3.69
C ILE A 308 14.85 -5.96 -2.95
N SER A 309 14.95 -7.06 -3.68
CA SER A 309 14.99 -8.42 -3.13
C SER A 309 16.14 -9.19 -3.75
N LEU A 310 17.18 -9.48 -2.95
CA LEU A 310 18.38 -10.21 -3.35
C LEU A 310 18.45 -11.58 -2.70
N GLU A 311 19.01 -12.53 -3.44
CA GLU A 311 19.40 -13.84 -2.92
C GLU A 311 20.91 -13.87 -2.60
N GLY A 312 21.32 -14.75 -1.69
CA GLY A 312 22.73 -15.02 -1.42
C GLY A 312 23.48 -13.94 -0.62
N THR A 313 22.77 -12.97 -0.02
CA THR A 313 23.36 -11.96 0.87
C THR A 313 23.85 -12.59 2.19
N PRO A 314 24.99 -12.13 2.75
CA PRO A 314 25.43 -12.54 4.09
C PRO A 314 24.49 -11.99 5.18
N ALA A 315 24.12 -12.82 6.15
CA ALA A 315 23.10 -12.46 7.15
C ALA A 315 23.45 -11.26 8.06
N ASP A 316 24.74 -10.99 8.25
CA ASP A 316 25.26 -9.83 8.99
C ASP A 316 25.62 -8.64 8.08
N GLY A 317 25.30 -8.75 6.79
CA GLY A 317 25.60 -7.74 5.79
C GLY A 317 24.60 -6.58 5.77
N GLU A 318 25.09 -5.42 5.38
CA GLU A 318 24.30 -4.24 5.01
C GLU A 318 24.81 -3.76 3.66
N HIS A 319 23.92 -3.69 2.67
CA HIS A 319 24.28 -3.40 1.29
C HIS A 319 23.61 -2.10 0.83
N PRO A 320 24.34 -0.96 0.85
CA PRO A 320 23.82 0.30 0.33
C PRO A 320 23.43 0.17 -1.14
N ALA A 321 22.41 0.90 -1.57
CA ALA A 321 21.93 0.88 -2.95
C ALA A 321 21.56 2.29 -3.42
N HIS A 322 21.68 2.52 -4.73
CA HIS A 322 21.37 3.81 -5.34
C HIS A 322 20.80 3.61 -6.76
N ILE A 323 19.97 4.56 -7.19
CA ILE A 323 19.65 4.77 -8.61
C ILE A 323 20.62 5.81 -9.16
N HIS A 324 21.25 5.48 -10.28
CA HIS A 324 22.16 6.32 -11.03
C HIS A 324 21.55 6.73 -12.38
N ALA A 325 22.04 7.83 -12.95
CA ALA A 325 21.71 8.26 -14.31
C ALA A 325 22.44 7.42 -15.39
N ASN A 326 21.90 7.43 -16.61
CA ASN A 326 22.37 6.71 -17.81
C ASN A 326 22.21 5.19 -17.68
N THR A 327 22.85 4.42 -18.59
CA THR A 327 22.94 2.96 -18.48
C THR A 327 24.06 2.51 -17.53
N ALA A 328 23.94 1.30 -16.99
CA ALA A 328 24.99 0.64 -16.22
C ALA A 328 26.33 0.52 -16.99
N ALA A 329 26.27 0.41 -18.32
CA ALA A 329 27.44 0.30 -19.20
C ALA A 329 28.20 1.64 -19.34
N GLU A 330 27.50 2.76 -19.24
CA GLU A 330 28.07 4.12 -19.30
C GLU A 330 28.48 4.62 -17.91
N GLY A 331 27.74 4.19 -16.88
CA GLY A 331 27.80 4.73 -15.54
C GLY A 331 27.17 6.12 -15.45
N GLY A 332 27.05 6.63 -14.23
CA GLY A 332 26.52 7.97 -14.00
C GLY A 332 26.54 8.37 -12.54
N ASP A 333 26.17 9.62 -12.30
CA ASP A 333 26.03 10.17 -10.95
C ASP A 333 24.82 9.53 -10.24
N ILE A 334 24.86 9.53 -8.90
CA ILE A 334 23.73 9.10 -8.06
C ILE A 334 22.62 10.14 -8.18
N VAL A 335 21.39 9.67 -8.37
CA VAL A 335 20.19 10.51 -8.47
C VAL A 335 19.24 10.26 -7.30
N ILE A 336 19.07 9.00 -6.90
CA ILE A 336 18.19 8.63 -5.79
C ILE A 336 18.94 7.69 -4.85
N SER A 337 19.06 8.10 -3.60
CA SER A 337 19.56 7.26 -2.52
C SER A 337 18.49 6.27 -2.07
N LEU A 338 18.83 4.99 -1.97
CA LEU A 338 17.90 3.94 -1.55
C LEU A 338 18.21 3.46 -0.14
N ASN A 339 17.19 2.93 0.53
CA ASN A 339 17.38 2.24 1.79
C ASN A 339 18.31 1.03 1.60
N THR A 340 19.21 0.85 2.56
CA THR A 340 20.18 -0.23 2.59
C THR A 340 19.48 -1.60 2.60
N VAL A 341 19.91 -2.51 1.73
CA VAL A 341 19.43 -3.90 1.71
C VAL A 341 19.97 -4.64 2.94
N ASN A 342 19.05 -5.16 3.75
CA ASN A 342 19.37 -5.95 4.93
C ASN A 342 19.84 -7.35 4.51
N GLY A 343 21.06 -7.73 4.86
CA GLY A 343 21.66 -8.99 4.43
C GLY A 343 21.00 -10.24 5.02
N ALA A 344 20.30 -10.14 6.15
CA ALA A 344 19.60 -11.27 6.79
C ALA A 344 18.40 -11.77 5.98
N ASN A 345 17.67 -10.85 5.35
CA ASN A 345 16.49 -11.17 4.55
C ASN A 345 16.66 -10.85 3.06
N GLY A 346 17.75 -10.18 2.67
CA GLY A 346 18.04 -9.76 1.30
C GLY A 346 17.17 -8.62 0.80
N LYS A 347 16.46 -7.89 1.68
CA LYS A 347 15.42 -6.94 1.27
C LYS A 347 15.66 -5.50 1.75
N SER A 348 15.12 -4.57 0.97
CA SER A 348 14.88 -3.17 1.38
C SER A 348 13.63 -2.63 0.70
N TRP A 349 13.05 -1.58 1.29
CA TRP A 349 11.93 -0.84 0.74
C TRP A 349 12.24 0.66 0.83
N THR A 350 12.07 1.40 -0.25
CA THR A 350 12.31 2.85 -0.30
C THR A 350 11.07 3.55 -0.85
N HIS A 351 10.54 4.54 -0.13
CA HIS A 351 9.55 5.46 -0.69
C HIS A 351 10.26 6.45 -1.64
N ILE A 352 9.72 6.66 -2.83
CA ILE A 352 10.27 7.58 -3.82
C ILE A 352 9.15 8.47 -4.35
N GLU A 353 9.19 9.75 -3.97
CA GLU A 353 8.36 10.82 -4.53
C GLU A 353 9.21 11.98 -5.10
N ALA A 354 10.51 11.98 -4.83
CA ALA A 354 11.49 12.94 -5.33
C ALA A 354 12.88 12.32 -5.43
N ASP A 355 13.76 12.97 -6.19
CA ASP A 355 15.20 12.68 -6.21
C ASP A 355 15.95 13.34 -5.04
N ASP A 356 17.25 13.06 -4.93
CA ASP A 356 18.10 13.58 -3.84
C ASP A 356 18.25 15.13 -3.87
N ASP A 357 17.94 15.77 -5.00
CA ASP A 357 17.91 17.22 -5.17
C ASP A 357 16.52 17.83 -4.87
N GLY A 358 15.52 17.00 -4.55
CA GLY A 358 14.15 17.40 -4.23
C GLY A 358 13.26 17.62 -5.46
N THR A 359 13.68 17.18 -6.64
CA THR A 359 12.83 17.19 -7.84
C THR A 359 11.83 16.04 -7.75
N SER A 360 10.53 16.34 -7.88
CA SER A 360 9.50 15.30 -7.80
C SER A 360 9.65 14.24 -8.90
N VAL A 361 9.48 12.98 -8.51
CA VAL A 361 9.54 11.79 -9.37
C VAL A 361 8.30 10.95 -9.13
N SER A 362 7.40 10.88 -10.11
CA SER A 362 6.25 9.97 -10.08
C SER A 362 6.63 8.54 -10.46
N TYR A 363 5.74 7.60 -10.17
CA TYR A 363 5.83 6.22 -10.66
C TYR A 363 6.07 6.15 -12.17
N GLU A 364 5.26 6.85 -12.97
CA GLU A 364 5.41 6.85 -14.44
C GLU A 364 6.76 7.42 -14.89
N GLN A 365 7.23 8.49 -14.23
CA GLN A 365 8.53 9.07 -14.55
C GLN A 365 9.68 8.10 -14.22
N LEU A 366 9.57 7.34 -13.14
CA LEU A 366 10.58 6.34 -12.76
C LEU A 366 10.65 5.18 -13.77
N LEU A 367 9.52 4.80 -14.39
CA LEU A 367 9.47 3.76 -15.43
C LEU A 367 10.02 4.22 -16.79
N GLU A 368 10.13 5.52 -17.02
CA GLU A 368 10.75 6.10 -18.23
C GLU A 368 12.16 6.62 -17.95
N PHE A 369 12.64 6.48 -16.71
CA PHE A 369 13.91 7.04 -16.29
C PHE A 369 15.09 6.42 -17.01
N ASP A 370 16.02 7.26 -17.46
CA ASP A 370 17.32 6.86 -17.98
C ASP A 370 18.26 6.57 -16.81
N GLY A 371 18.16 5.36 -16.27
CA GLY A 371 18.94 4.98 -15.11
C GLY A 371 19.23 3.51 -14.95
N TYR A 372 19.98 3.23 -13.90
CA TYR A 372 20.32 1.89 -13.44
C TYR A 372 20.48 1.86 -11.92
N ILE A 373 20.31 0.68 -11.33
CA ILE A 373 20.49 0.44 -9.90
C ILE A 373 21.85 -0.21 -9.66
N ASN A 374 22.55 0.28 -8.64
CA ASN A 374 23.71 -0.36 -8.05
C ASN A 374 23.41 -0.83 -6.64
N VAL A 375 23.91 -2.02 -6.29
CA VAL A 375 23.97 -2.49 -4.90
C VAL A 375 25.43 -2.77 -4.53
N HIS A 376 25.86 -2.14 -3.44
CA HIS A 376 27.23 -2.16 -2.95
C HIS A 376 27.44 -3.29 -1.92
N LYS A 377 28.68 -3.77 -1.81
CA LYS A 377 29.03 -4.84 -0.87
C LYS A 377 28.84 -4.43 0.58
N SER A 378 29.28 -3.23 0.95
CA SER A 378 29.09 -2.65 2.28
C SER A 378 29.42 -1.16 2.29
N ILE A 379 29.08 -0.46 3.38
CA ILE A 379 29.46 0.94 3.58
C ILE A 379 30.99 1.17 3.61
N ALA A 380 31.78 0.15 3.99
CA ALA A 380 33.24 0.24 3.98
C ALA A 380 33.84 -0.03 2.59
N GLU A 381 33.08 -0.67 1.71
CA GLU A 381 33.51 -1.13 0.38
C GLU A 381 32.53 -0.66 -0.72
N LEU A 382 32.19 0.64 -0.73
CA LEU A 382 31.28 1.23 -1.73
C LEU A 382 31.78 1.08 -3.18
N ASN A 383 33.08 0.85 -3.42
CA ASN A 383 33.57 0.60 -4.77
C ASN A 383 33.39 -0.85 -5.24
N VAL A 384 32.86 -1.74 -4.39
CA VAL A 384 32.63 -3.15 -4.71
C VAL A 384 31.15 -3.37 -4.91
N LEU A 385 30.73 -3.64 -6.15
CA LEU A 385 29.34 -3.92 -6.50
C LEU A 385 29.03 -5.42 -6.35
N VAL A 386 27.88 -5.73 -5.76
CA VAL A 386 27.39 -7.10 -5.64
C VAL A 386 26.28 -7.41 -6.63
N ALA A 387 25.39 -6.45 -6.91
CA ALA A 387 24.34 -6.57 -7.90
C ALA A 387 24.14 -5.25 -8.66
N GLN A 388 23.70 -5.32 -9.91
CA GLN A 388 23.45 -4.17 -10.78
C GLN A 388 22.38 -4.49 -11.82
N GLY A 389 21.57 -3.50 -12.21
CA GLY A 389 20.59 -3.67 -13.28
C GLY A 389 20.11 -2.36 -13.87
N ASP A 390 19.93 -2.32 -15.19
CA ASP A 390 19.30 -1.21 -15.89
C ASP A 390 17.80 -1.13 -15.56
N ILE A 391 17.27 0.10 -15.44
CA ILE A 391 15.84 0.34 -15.16
C ILE A 391 15.23 1.28 -16.20
N GLY A 392 13.92 1.42 -16.13
CA GLY A 392 13.15 2.34 -16.96
C GLY A 392 13.40 2.13 -18.46
N GLN A 393 13.79 3.19 -19.16
CA GLN A 393 14.01 3.13 -20.62
C GLN A 393 15.22 2.28 -21.04
N ASN A 394 16.10 1.93 -20.09
CA ASN A 394 17.30 1.14 -20.33
C ASN A 394 17.03 -0.36 -20.26
N GLU A 395 15.84 -0.80 -19.86
CA GLU A 395 15.48 -2.22 -19.86
C GLU A 395 15.69 -2.86 -21.24
N LEU A 396 16.17 -4.11 -21.27
CA LEU A 396 16.27 -4.88 -22.50
C LEU A 396 14.90 -5.43 -22.91
N THR A 397 14.58 -5.33 -24.19
CA THR A 397 13.31 -5.86 -24.74
C THR A 397 13.30 -7.39 -24.85
N GLY A 398 14.48 -8.02 -24.74
CA GLY A 398 14.73 -9.43 -25.04
C GLY A 398 15.00 -9.71 -26.52
N ASN A 399 14.90 -8.71 -27.41
CA ASN A 399 15.34 -8.85 -28.79
C ASN A 399 16.86 -8.78 -28.86
N GLU A 400 17.50 -9.83 -29.40
CA GLU A 400 18.94 -9.88 -29.57
C GLU A 400 19.37 -10.60 -30.85
N VAL A 401 20.56 -10.25 -31.36
CA VAL A 401 21.24 -10.94 -32.46
C VAL A 401 22.69 -11.18 -32.08
N SER A 402 23.17 -12.41 -32.29
CA SER A 402 24.54 -12.82 -31.97
C SER A 402 25.35 -13.13 -33.23
N TYR A 403 26.62 -12.76 -33.19
CA TYR A 403 27.58 -12.88 -34.29
C TYR A 403 28.85 -13.58 -33.81
N ASP A 404 29.30 -14.60 -34.54
CA ASP A 404 30.55 -15.30 -34.24
C ASP A 404 31.77 -14.43 -34.56
N LEU A 405 32.71 -14.35 -33.62
CA LEU A 405 34.02 -13.74 -33.77
C LEU A 405 35.09 -14.84 -33.86
N ALA A 406 35.59 -15.07 -35.07
CA ALA A 406 36.61 -16.07 -35.35
C ALA A 406 37.99 -15.62 -34.87
N ALA A 407 38.80 -16.59 -34.44
CA ALA A 407 40.19 -16.39 -34.06
C ALA A 407 41.06 -15.90 -35.22
N VAL A 408 42.01 -15.01 -34.94
CA VAL A 408 42.94 -14.47 -35.94
C VAL A 408 44.41 -14.81 -35.62
N SER A 409 45.09 -14.00 -34.80
CA SER A 409 46.51 -14.22 -34.46
C SER A 409 46.73 -15.36 -33.47
N ASN A 410 45.72 -15.73 -32.70
CA ASN A 410 45.76 -16.81 -31.72
C ASN A 410 44.51 -17.67 -31.83
N ALA A 411 44.68 -18.93 -32.23
CA ALA A 411 43.58 -19.89 -32.40
C ALA A 411 42.78 -20.19 -31.11
N ALA A 412 43.34 -19.84 -29.93
CA ALA A 412 42.65 -19.99 -28.66
C ALA A 412 41.72 -18.81 -28.33
N ILE A 413 41.83 -17.67 -29.04
CA ILE A 413 41.01 -16.47 -28.79
C ILE A 413 39.91 -16.35 -29.84
N PHE A 414 38.67 -16.59 -29.45
CA PHE A 414 37.48 -16.48 -30.29
C PHE A 414 36.28 -16.13 -29.40
N GLY A 415 35.13 -15.78 -29.96
CA GLY A 415 33.99 -15.45 -29.13
C GLY A 415 32.75 -15.03 -29.89
N THR A 416 31.91 -14.22 -29.24
CA THR A 416 30.62 -13.78 -29.76
C THR A 416 30.47 -12.27 -29.54
N ALA A 417 29.84 -11.58 -30.49
CA ALA A 417 29.26 -10.26 -30.28
C ALA A 417 27.73 -10.39 -30.24
N THR A 418 27.09 -9.90 -29.19
CA THR A 418 25.64 -9.88 -29.04
C THR A 418 25.15 -8.43 -29.05
N PHE A 419 24.18 -8.13 -29.92
CA PHE A 419 23.47 -6.86 -29.93
C PHE A 419 22.11 -7.08 -29.29
N SER A 420 21.83 -6.39 -28.18
CA SER A 420 20.57 -6.48 -27.45
C SER A 420 19.84 -5.13 -27.50
N GLU A 421 18.56 -5.16 -27.86
CA GLU A 421 17.72 -3.96 -27.97
C GLU A 421 17.24 -3.48 -26.60
N ARG A 422 17.40 -2.18 -26.33
CA ARG A 422 16.79 -1.50 -25.18
C ARG A 422 15.40 -0.94 -25.51
N VAL A 423 14.58 -0.68 -24.48
CA VAL A 423 13.24 -0.09 -24.64
C VAL A 423 13.30 1.25 -25.39
N ASN A 424 14.31 2.09 -25.12
CA ASN A 424 14.56 3.35 -25.83
C ASN A 424 15.11 3.21 -27.27
N LYS A 425 15.25 1.97 -27.80
CA LYS A 425 15.81 1.63 -29.12
C LYS A 425 17.32 1.77 -29.26
N GLU A 426 18.05 2.09 -28.20
CA GLU A 426 19.51 1.98 -28.19
C GLU A 426 19.95 0.51 -28.18
N THR A 427 21.23 0.28 -28.49
CA THR A 427 21.77 -1.10 -28.52
C THR A 427 22.82 -1.30 -27.45
N LEU A 428 22.62 -2.32 -26.62
CA LEU A 428 23.68 -2.87 -25.79
C LEU A 428 24.50 -3.85 -26.62
N VAL A 429 25.76 -3.52 -26.91
CA VAL A 429 26.70 -4.40 -27.57
C VAL A 429 27.58 -5.09 -26.52
N THR A 430 27.47 -6.41 -26.44
CA THR A 430 28.30 -7.25 -25.57
C THR A 430 29.27 -8.07 -26.41
N LEU A 431 30.56 -7.97 -26.12
CA LEU A 431 31.58 -8.86 -26.68
C LEU A 431 31.99 -9.86 -25.60
N GLU A 432 31.93 -11.15 -25.89
CA GLU A 432 32.39 -12.22 -25.00
C GLU A 432 33.43 -13.07 -25.73
N LEU A 433 34.70 -12.95 -25.32
CA LEU A 433 35.83 -13.69 -25.85
C LEU A 433 36.31 -14.78 -24.87
N VAL A 434 36.55 -15.95 -25.41
CA VAL A 434 37.20 -17.07 -24.74
C VAL A 434 38.71 -17.01 -25.00
N GLY A 435 39.51 -17.43 -24.02
CA GLY A 435 40.96 -17.63 -24.19
C GLY A 435 41.81 -16.37 -24.11
N THR A 436 41.23 -15.24 -23.70
CA THR A 436 41.99 -14.04 -23.33
C THR A 436 42.89 -14.29 -22.12
N THR A 437 43.89 -13.43 -21.96
CA THR A 437 44.86 -13.51 -20.85
C THR A 437 44.60 -12.41 -19.83
N ALA A 438 44.68 -12.75 -18.54
CA ALA A 438 44.55 -11.81 -17.46
C ALA A 438 45.49 -10.59 -17.59
N GLY A 439 44.98 -9.40 -17.29
CA GLY A 439 45.64 -8.10 -17.50
C GLY A 439 45.67 -7.61 -18.94
N GLY A 440 45.18 -8.40 -19.91
CA GLY A 440 45.00 -7.97 -21.29
C GLY A 440 43.90 -6.91 -21.42
N ILE A 441 44.09 -5.94 -22.31
CA ILE A 441 43.09 -4.92 -22.65
C ILE A 441 43.03 -4.88 -24.18
N HIS A 442 41.91 -5.31 -24.74
CA HIS A 442 41.77 -5.52 -26.17
C HIS A 442 40.79 -4.52 -26.78
N PRO A 443 41.26 -3.45 -27.44
CA PRO A 443 40.38 -2.50 -28.13
C PRO A 443 39.52 -3.18 -29.19
N ALA A 444 38.29 -2.71 -29.36
CA ALA A 444 37.37 -3.26 -30.34
C ALA A 444 36.63 -2.17 -31.14
N HIS A 445 36.33 -2.47 -32.40
CA HIS A 445 35.70 -1.53 -33.32
C HIS A 445 34.75 -2.23 -34.28
N ILE A 446 33.62 -1.59 -34.58
CA ILE A 446 32.78 -1.93 -35.73
C ILE A 446 33.28 -1.12 -36.93
N HIS A 447 33.63 -1.80 -38.02
CA HIS A 447 34.07 -1.20 -39.28
C HIS A 447 33.02 -1.38 -40.39
N THR A 448 33.09 -0.56 -41.43
CA THR A 448 32.29 -0.71 -42.66
C THR A 448 32.83 -1.80 -43.59
N GLY A 449 31.95 -2.45 -44.33
CA GLY A 449 32.28 -3.52 -45.30
C GLY A 449 32.29 -4.90 -44.66
N ALA A 450 32.69 -5.90 -45.44
CA ALA A 450 32.88 -7.28 -44.97
C ALA A 450 34.34 -7.56 -44.57
N VAL A 451 34.55 -8.57 -43.71
CA VAL A 451 35.89 -9.04 -43.32
C VAL A 451 36.78 -9.35 -44.53
N ALA A 452 36.19 -9.89 -45.61
CA ALA A 452 36.90 -10.25 -46.84
C ALA A 452 37.50 -9.03 -47.57
N ASP A 453 36.91 -7.84 -47.39
CA ASP A 453 37.27 -6.61 -48.08
C ASP A 453 38.02 -5.61 -47.17
N ALA A 454 38.39 -6.05 -45.96
CA ALA A 454 39.08 -5.22 -44.98
C ALA A 454 40.43 -4.65 -45.53
N PRO A 455 40.84 -3.44 -45.07
CA PRO A 455 40.27 -2.66 -43.98
C PRO A 455 39.17 -1.66 -44.42
N GLY A 456 38.09 -1.59 -43.64
CA GLY A 456 37.08 -0.53 -43.71
C GLY A 456 37.27 0.57 -42.67
N ALA A 457 36.60 1.70 -42.86
CA ALA A 457 36.54 2.79 -41.87
C ALA A 457 35.80 2.36 -40.59
N VAL A 458 36.18 2.90 -39.44
CA VAL A 458 35.50 2.65 -38.15
C VAL A 458 34.16 3.40 -38.12
N ILE A 459 33.08 2.66 -37.86
CA ILE A 459 31.72 3.19 -37.67
C ILE A 459 31.49 3.47 -36.17
N VAL A 460 31.80 2.50 -35.31
CA VAL A 460 31.58 2.58 -33.86
C VAL A 460 32.84 2.12 -33.14
N THR A 461 33.29 2.91 -32.17
CA THR A 461 34.30 2.46 -31.20
C THR A 461 33.58 1.76 -30.05
N LEU A 462 33.97 0.52 -29.77
CA LEU A 462 33.43 -0.25 -28.66
C LEU A 462 34.37 -0.13 -27.45
N GLY A 463 33.84 -0.49 -26.29
CA GLY A 463 34.64 -0.72 -25.10
C GLY A 463 35.74 -1.75 -25.36
N ASN A 464 36.79 -1.68 -24.54
CA ASN A 464 37.83 -2.71 -24.60
C ASN A 464 37.26 -4.02 -24.04
N VAL A 465 37.65 -5.15 -24.63
CA VAL A 465 37.47 -6.46 -24.00
C VAL A 465 38.51 -6.60 -22.90
N ILE A 466 38.06 -6.83 -21.66
CA ILE A 466 38.91 -6.97 -20.49
C ILE A 466 39.40 -8.41 -20.42
N GLY A 467 40.71 -8.63 -20.52
CA GLY A 467 41.28 -9.97 -20.66
C GLY A 467 41.06 -10.90 -19.45
N ASP A 468 40.78 -10.34 -18.27
CA ASP A 468 40.48 -11.08 -17.04
C ASP A 468 39.18 -11.89 -17.13
N ASN A 469 38.15 -11.33 -17.78
CA ASN A 469 36.82 -11.94 -17.91
C ASN A 469 36.43 -12.20 -19.38
N GLY A 470 37.17 -11.67 -20.34
CA GLY A 470 36.86 -11.77 -21.76
C GLY A 470 35.69 -10.92 -22.21
N ILE A 471 35.20 -9.98 -21.39
CA ILE A 471 33.95 -9.26 -21.64
C ILE A 471 34.23 -7.80 -22.02
N SER A 472 33.43 -7.28 -22.96
CA SER A 472 33.20 -5.86 -23.17
C SER A 472 31.71 -5.58 -23.26
N VAL A 473 31.27 -4.45 -22.75
CA VAL A 473 29.88 -3.98 -22.84
C VAL A 473 29.90 -2.52 -23.29
N THR A 474 29.02 -2.15 -24.22
CA THR A 474 28.95 -0.77 -24.75
C THR A 474 27.51 -0.42 -25.10
N ASN A 475 27.03 0.72 -24.60
CA ASN A 475 25.78 1.31 -25.10
C ASN A 475 26.08 2.07 -26.39
N VAL A 476 25.40 1.71 -27.48
CA VAL A 476 25.58 2.33 -28.80
C VAL A 476 24.32 3.13 -29.15
N THR A 477 24.53 4.44 -29.33
CA THR A 477 23.48 5.42 -29.60
C THR A 477 23.71 6.19 -30.91
N GLN A 478 24.96 6.23 -31.38
CA GLN A 478 25.37 6.95 -32.59
C GLN A 478 26.67 6.43 -33.21
N ALA A 479 26.89 6.76 -34.48
CA ALA A 479 28.16 6.52 -35.15
C ALA A 479 29.25 7.50 -34.67
N ASN A 480 30.52 7.12 -34.80
CA ASN A 480 31.68 7.97 -34.55
C ASN A 480 31.69 9.23 -35.44
N SER A 481 31.12 9.16 -36.64
CA SER A 481 30.94 10.30 -37.56
C SER A 481 29.79 11.24 -37.16
N GLY A 482 29.06 10.92 -36.09
CA GLY A 482 27.74 11.47 -35.79
C GLY A 482 26.63 10.80 -36.59
N GLY A 483 25.40 11.00 -36.12
CA GLY A 483 24.19 10.34 -36.63
C GLY A 483 23.74 9.23 -35.69
N ALA A 484 22.46 9.27 -35.31
CA ALA A 484 21.86 8.27 -34.43
C ALA A 484 21.95 6.87 -35.05
N LEU A 485 22.27 5.89 -34.21
CA LEU A 485 22.26 4.48 -34.53
C LEU A 485 21.39 3.80 -33.49
N ASP A 486 20.11 3.64 -33.82
CA ASP A 486 19.23 2.75 -33.08
C ASP A 486 19.52 1.28 -33.43
N TYR A 487 18.85 0.38 -32.74
CA TYR A 487 19.02 -1.07 -32.90
C TYR A 487 18.81 -1.55 -34.34
N ASP A 488 17.72 -1.15 -34.98
CA ASP A 488 17.43 -1.55 -36.36
C ASP A 488 18.47 -1.00 -37.34
N ALA A 489 18.91 0.25 -37.15
CA ALA A 489 19.98 0.84 -37.95
C ALA A 489 21.31 0.13 -37.75
N LEU A 490 21.65 -0.28 -36.53
CA LEU A 490 22.87 -1.03 -36.24
C LEU A 490 22.84 -2.43 -36.85
N LEU A 491 21.69 -3.11 -36.83
CA LEU A 491 21.52 -4.40 -37.52
C LEU A 491 21.58 -4.29 -39.06
N ALA A 492 21.24 -3.13 -39.61
CA ALA A 492 21.26 -2.90 -41.05
C ALA A 492 22.64 -2.52 -41.62
N ILE A 493 23.66 -2.32 -40.78
CA ILE A 493 24.99 -1.90 -41.26
C ILE A 493 25.66 -3.00 -42.08
N ASP A 494 26.30 -2.60 -43.18
CA ASP A 494 27.33 -3.41 -43.83
C ASP A 494 28.62 -3.24 -43.01
N GLY A 495 28.86 -4.16 -42.07
CA GLY A 495 30.01 -4.07 -41.18
C GLY A 495 30.66 -5.37 -40.72
N TYR A 496 31.79 -5.21 -40.04
CA TYR A 496 32.51 -6.28 -39.33
C TYR A 496 33.13 -5.75 -38.04
N ILE A 497 33.30 -6.61 -37.04
CA ILE A 497 34.00 -6.29 -35.78
C ILE A 497 35.46 -6.73 -35.86
N ASN A 498 36.36 -5.86 -35.41
CA ASN A 498 37.75 -6.17 -35.08
C ASN A 498 37.96 -6.11 -33.57
N VAL A 499 38.68 -7.10 -33.02
CA VAL A 499 39.27 -7.01 -31.68
C VAL A 499 40.79 -7.09 -31.79
N HIS A 500 41.47 -6.12 -31.20
CA HIS A 500 42.92 -5.90 -31.30
C HIS A 500 43.68 -6.54 -30.12
N LEU A 501 44.98 -6.79 -30.29
CA LEU A 501 45.81 -7.40 -29.25
C LEU A 501 45.99 -6.46 -28.05
N SER A 502 46.36 -5.20 -28.27
CA SER A 502 46.40 -4.16 -27.23
C SER A 502 46.31 -2.76 -27.82
N ALA A 503 46.24 -1.73 -26.98
CA ALA A 503 46.29 -0.34 -27.43
C ALA A 503 47.64 0.03 -28.09
N GLU A 504 48.72 -0.65 -27.70
CA GLU A 504 50.07 -0.48 -28.27
C GLU A 504 50.29 -1.30 -29.54
N ASP A 505 49.48 -2.35 -29.76
CA ASP A 505 49.52 -3.22 -30.94
C ASP A 505 48.11 -3.39 -31.55
N LEU A 506 47.67 -2.33 -32.23
CA LEU A 506 46.42 -2.30 -32.98
C LEU A 506 46.53 -3.04 -34.33
N ASP A 507 47.73 -3.35 -34.82
CA ASP A 507 47.89 -4.07 -36.09
C ASP A 507 47.62 -5.57 -35.93
N THR A 508 47.86 -6.12 -34.74
CA THR A 508 47.58 -7.52 -34.42
C THR A 508 46.12 -7.70 -33.98
N LEU A 509 45.34 -8.46 -34.76
CA LEU A 509 43.96 -8.82 -34.41
C LEU A 509 43.91 -10.15 -33.65
N VAL A 510 43.09 -10.23 -32.61
CA VAL A 510 42.88 -11.46 -31.83
C VAL A 510 41.59 -12.17 -32.23
N ALA A 511 40.51 -11.43 -32.50
CA ALA A 511 39.24 -11.97 -32.96
C ALA A 511 38.57 -11.04 -33.99
N ARG A 512 37.75 -11.59 -34.89
CA ARG A 512 37.09 -10.84 -35.97
C ARG A 512 35.84 -11.56 -36.50
N GLY A 513 34.80 -10.82 -36.89
CA GLY A 513 33.59 -11.39 -37.51
C GLY A 513 32.74 -10.37 -38.26
N ASN A 514 31.96 -10.81 -39.24
CA ASN A 514 30.96 -9.97 -39.92
C ASN A 514 29.78 -9.69 -38.99
N VAL A 515 29.19 -8.49 -39.08
CA VAL A 515 28.02 -8.09 -38.31
C VAL A 515 27.01 -7.33 -39.17
N GLY A 516 25.82 -7.10 -38.62
CA GLY A 516 24.73 -6.42 -39.33
C GLY A 516 24.28 -7.18 -40.58
N ALA A 517 24.15 -6.47 -41.71
CA ALA A 517 23.70 -7.00 -42.99
C ALA A 517 24.67 -8.02 -43.62
N ASN A 518 25.91 -8.10 -43.13
CA ASN A 518 26.90 -9.08 -43.58
C ASN A 518 26.76 -10.47 -42.94
N LEU A 519 25.68 -10.69 -42.18
CA LEU A 519 25.28 -12.01 -41.70
C LEU A 519 24.75 -12.87 -42.87
N ASN A 520 25.66 -13.33 -43.74
CA ASN A 520 25.42 -14.36 -44.76
C ASN A 520 26.71 -15.10 -45.13
#